data_AF-A0A644YEW7-F1
#
_entry.id   AF-A0A644YEW7-F1
#
_cell.length_a   1.000
_cell.length_b   1.000
_cell.length_c   1.000
_cell.angle_alpha   90.00
_cell.angle_beta   90.00
_cell.angle_gamma   90.00
#
_symmetry.space_group_name_H-M   'P 1'
#
loop_
_entity.id
_entity.type
_entity.pdbx_description
1 polymer ?
#
loop_
_entity_poly.entity_id
_entity_poly.type
_entity_poly.pdbx_seq_one_letter_code
_entity_poly.pdbx_strand_id
1 'polypeptide(L)'
;MNAVVYKSNTGFTEKYARLLGERTGLPVMPLEEARRLPQGTDIVFLGWVMAGNVMGLKTAVRRFHVCVVCSVGMIDPSEEQIASARTACAVA
;
A
#
# COMPACT_ATOMS: atom_id res chain seq x y z
N MET A 1 -8.73 -11.20 -8.72
CA MET A 1 -9.56 -10.09 -8.21
C MET A 1 -8.60 -9.08 -7.66
N ASN A 2 -8.66 -7.82 -8.07
CA ASN A 2 -7.62 -6.85 -7.75
C ASN A 2 -8.21 -5.76 -6.84
N ALA A 3 -7.41 -5.19 -5.96
CA ALA A 3 -7.90 -4.20 -4.99
C ALA A 3 -6.88 -3.11 -4.68
N VAL A 4 -7.39 -1.95 -4.29
CA VAL A 4 -6.60 -0.93 -3.59
C VAL A 4 -6.67 -1.24 -2.11
N VAL A 5 -5.52 -1.58 -1.53
CA VAL A 5 -5.39 -1.90 -0.11
C VAL A 5 -4.61 -0.79 0.57
N TYR A 6 -5.08 -0.30 1.72
CA TYR A 6 -4.38 0.79 2.42
C TYR A 6 -4.17 0.52 3.90
N LYS A 7 -3.14 1.16 4.47
CA LYS A 7 -3.00 1.34 5.91
C LYS A 7 -2.97 2.84 6.21
N SER A 8 -3.84 3.31 7.10
CA SER A 8 -3.89 4.71 7.52
C SER A 8 -3.84 4.83 9.03
N ASN A 9 -3.29 5.95 9.53
CA ASN A 9 -3.26 6.26 10.96
C ASN A 9 -4.31 7.32 11.33
N THR A 10 -4.41 8.39 10.54
CA THR A 10 -5.28 9.55 10.79
C THR A 10 -6.27 9.83 9.64
N GLY A 11 -6.45 8.86 8.74
CA GLY A 11 -7.44 8.92 7.66
C GLY A 11 -6.98 9.62 6.36
N PHE A 12 -5.79 10.23 6.32
CA PHE A 12 -5.30 10.85 5.07
C PHE A 12 -5.04 9.83 3.97
N THR A 13 -4.31 8.75 4.27
CA THR A 13 -4.03 7.67 3.31
C THR A 13 -5.31 7.03 2.79
N GLU A 14 -6.33 6.90 3.64
CA GLU A 14 -7.65 6.41 3.22
C GLU A 14 -8.29 7.32 2.17
N LYS A 15 -8.26 8.64 2.36
CA LYS A 15 -8.79 9.59 1.37
C LYS A 15 -8.11 9.43 0.00
N TYR A 16 -6.78 9.28 -0.01
CA TYR A 16 -6.03 9.04 -1.25
C TYR A 16 -6.32 7.68 -1.86
N ALA A 17 -6.49 6.63 -1.05
CA ALA A 17 -6.85 5.30 -1.52
C ALA A 17 -8.25 5.28 -2.15
N ARG A 18 -9.22 5.97 -1.54
CA ARG A 18 -10.57 6.15 -2.09
C ARG A 18 -10.54 6.92 -3.41
N LEU A 19 -9.81 8.04 -3.47
CA LEU A 19 -9.64 8.80 -4.72
C LEU A 19 -9.03 7.93 -5.83
N LEU A 20 -8.03 7.11 -5.52
CA LEU A 20 -7.45 6.19 -6.49
C LEU A 20 -8.45 5.11 -6.92
N GLY A 21 -9.20 4.54 -5.98
CA GLY A 21 -10.26 3.58 -6.27
C GLY A 21 -11.34 4.14 -7.18
N GLU A 22 -11.81 5.36 -6.92
CA GLU A 22 -12.78 6.06 -7.77
C GLU A 22 -12.28 6.25 -9.20
N ARG A 23 -10.99 6.57 -9.38
CA ARG A 23 -10.38 6.77 -10.70
C ARG A 23 -10.10 5.47 -11.46
N THR A 24 -9.89 4.37 -10.75
CA THR A 24 -9.49 3.08 -11.34
C THR A 24 -10.64 2.07 -11.41
N GLY A 25 -11.73 2.31 -10.67
CA GLY A 25 -12.83 1.36 -10.48
C GLY A 25 -12.49 0.18 -9.58
N LEU A 26 -11.29 0.16 -8.97
CA LEU A 26 -10.87 -0.93 -8.08
C LEU A 26 -11.55 -0.82 -6.71
N PRO A 27 -11.94 -1.95 -6.10
CA PRO A 27 -12.44 -1.96 -4.73
C PRO A 27 -11.36 -1.49 -3.76
N VAL A 28 -11.75 -0.67 -2.79
CA VAL A 28 -10.86 -0.07 -1.79
C VAL A 28 -11.17 -0.65 -0.42
N MET A 29 -10.15 -1.11 0.31
CA MET A 29 -10.32 -1.62 1.68
C MET A 29 -9.05 -1.46 2.53
N PRO A 30 -9.18 -1.36 3.87
CA PRO A 30 -8.03 -1.34 4.75
C PRO A 30 -7.32 -2.70 4.76
N LEU A 31 -6.01 -2.71 5.05
CA LEU A 31 -5.15 -3.89 5.07
C LEU A 31 -5.67 -5.00 5.99
N GLU A 32 -6.28 -4.61 7.10
CA GLU A 32 -6.87 -5.48 8.11
C GLU A 32 -8.08 -6.24 7.54
N GLU A 33 -8.93 -5.58 6.76
CA GLU A 33 -10.05 -6.22 6.06
C GLU A 33 -9.60 -7.01 4.83
N ALA A 34 -8.56 -6.56 4.14
CA ALA A 34 -8.01 -7.22 2.95
C ALA A 34 -7.54 -8.67 3.24
N ARG A 35 -7.35 -9.04 4.51
CA ARG A 35 -7.07 -10.42 4.93
C ARG A 35 -8.10 -11.44 4.44
N ARG A 36 -9.34 -11.01 4.15
CA ARG A 36 -10.38 -11.88 3.55
C ARG A 36 -10.12 -12.23 2.07
N LEU A 37 -9.25 -11.47 1.39
CA LEU A 37 -8.86 -11.76 0.01
C LEU A 37 -7.94 -13.00 -0.03
N PRO A 38 -7.98 -13.77 -1.14
CA PRO A 38 -7.04 -14.86 -1.37
C PRO A 38 -5.58 -14.40 -1.29
N GLN A 39 -4.71 -15.28 -0.79
CA GLN A 39 -3.27 -15.03 -0.80
C GLN A 39 -2.75 -14.91 -2.25
N GLY A 40 -1.77 -14.05 -2.48
CA GLY A 40 -1.22 -13.80 -3.82
C GLY A 40 -2.10 -12.92 -4.72
N THR A 41 -3.20 -12.37 -4.19
CA THR A 41 -4.03 -11.39 -4.91
C THR A 41 -3.18 -10.18 -5.33
N ASP A 42 -3.33 -9.73 -6.58
CA ASP A 42 -2.74 -8.49 -7.09
C ASP A 42 -3.36 -7.27 -6.40
N ILE A 43 -2.52 -6.42 -5.81
CA ILE A 43 -2.98 -5.21 -5.12
C ILE A 43 -2.15 -3.97 -5.48
N VAL A 44 -2.81 -2.82 -5.38
CA VAL A 44 -2.17 -1.51 -5.23
C VAL A 44 -2.16 -1.18 -3.74
N PHE A 45 -0.99 -1.00 -3.14
CA PHE A 45 -0.85 -0.74 -1.71
C PHE A 45 -0.57 0.73 -1.41
N LEU A 46 -1.34 1.32 -0.49
CA LEU A 46 -1.09 2.67 0.03
C LEU A 46 -0.76 2.63 1.53
N GLY A 47 0.41 3.15 1.90
CA GLY A 47 0.84 3.23 3.30
C GLY A 47 1.22 4.64 3.70
N TRP A 48 0.89 5.03 4.93
CA TRP A 48 1.43 6.25 5.51
C TRP A 48 2.92 6.09 5.83
N VAL A 49 3.66 7.20 5.79
CA VAL A 49 5.10 7.22 6.08
C VAL A 49 5.35 7.57 7.54
N MET A 50 6.21 6.78 8.19
CA MET A 50 6.75 7.06 9.53
C MET A 50 8.24 6.80 9.52
N ALA A 51 9.05 7.80 9.87
CA ALA A 51 10.51 7.69 9.92
C ALA A 51 11.11 7.03 8.65
N GLY A 52 10.65 7.47 7.48
CA GLY A 52 11.08 6.95 6.17
C GLY A 52 10.55 5.57 5.79
N ASN A 53 9.73 4.94 6.62
CA ASN A 53 9.15 3.62 6.34
C ASN A 53 7.69 3.72 5.89
N VAL A 54 7.32 2.93 4.88
CA VAL A 54 5.93 2.78 4.44
C VAL A 54 5.23 1.76 5.36
N MET A 55 4.33 2.26 6.19
CA MET A 55 3.70 1.45 7.23
C MET A 55 2.75 0.42 6.65
N GLY A 56 2.90 -0.84 7.07
CA GLY A 56 2.10 -1.97 6.59
C GLY A 56 2.62 -2.64 5.33
N LEU A 57 3.61 -2.06 4.63
CA LEU A 57 4.13 -2.63 3.38
C LEU A 57 4.67 -4.06 3.57
N LYS A 58 5.50 -4.28 4.60
CA LYS A 58 6.03 -5.63 4.94
C LYS A 58 4.92 -6.66 5.19
N THR A 59 3.80 -6.25 5.75
CA THR A 59 2.65 -7.15 5.98
C THR A 59 1.90 -7.42 4.68
N ALA A 60 1.74 -6.41 3.83
CA ALA A 60 1.08 -6.54 2.54
C ALA A 60 1.84 -7.48 1.60
N VAL A 61 3.16 -7.27 1.43
CA VAL A 61 4.00 -8.07 0.53
C VAL A 61 4.04 -9.55 0.93
N ARG A 62 4.02 -9.88 2.23
CA ARG A 62 4.00 -11.28 2.70
C ARG A 62 2.72 -12.04 2.37
N ARG A 63 1.65 -11.33 1.99
CA ARG A 63 0.33 -11.93 1.73
C ARG A 63 -0.13 -11.77 0.30
N PHE A 64 0.24 -10.67 -0.35
CA PHE A 64 -0.31 -10.25 -1.64
C PHE A 64 0.81 -10.04 -2.64
N HIS A 65 0.47 -10.12 -3.92
CA HIS A 65 1.36 -9.65 -4.98
C HIS A 65 1.19 -8.13 -5.09
N VAL A 66 2.12 -7.38 -4.49
CA VAL A 66 2.03 -5.91 -4.45
C VAL A 66 2.58 -5.35 -5.76
N CYS A 67 1.69 -4.97 -6.67
CA CYS A 67 2.07 -4.48 -8.00
C CYS A 67 2.54 -3.03 -7.96
N VAL A 68 1.97 -2.22 -7.06
CA VAL A 68 2.24 -0.80 -6.92
C VAL A 68 2.25 -0.42 -5.45
N VAL A 69 3.20 0.44 -5.05
CA VAL A 69 3.27 1.04 -3.72
C VAL A 69 3.14 2.55 -3.84
N CYS A 70 2.22 3.16 -3.09
CA CYS A 70 2.17 4.61 -2.91
C CYS A 70 2.35 4.96 -1.43
N SER A 71 3.31 5.85 -1.15
CA SER A 71 3.55 6.39 0.18
C SER A 71 2.80 7.72 0.35
N VAL A 72 2.22 7.92 1.54
CA VAL A 72 1.55 9.17 1.91
C VAL A 72 2.22 9.74 3.15
N GLY A 73 2.82 10.93 3.04
CA GLY A 73 3.50 11.60 4.14
C GLY A 73 4.00 12.98 3.73
N MET A 74 4.53 13.71 4.71
CA MET A 74 5.13 15.04 4.51
C MET A 74 6.65 14.93 4.37
N ILE A 75 7.11 14.04 3.49
CA ILE A 75 8.54 13.87 3.21
C ILE A 75 8.72 13.74 1.70
N ASP A 76 9.72 14.44 1.18
CA ASP A 76 10.15 14.21 -0.20
C ASP A 76 10.79 12.82 -0.29
N PRO A 77 10.37 12.00 -1.27
CA PRO A 77 10.91 10.65 -1.38
C PRO A 77 12.39 10.71 -1.73
N SER A 78 13.23 10.08 -0.90
CA SER A 78 14.63 9.85 -1.24
C SER A 78 14.78 8.59 -2.12
N GLU A 79 15.86 8.53 -2.90
CA GLU A 79 16.20 7.33 -3.69
C GLU A 79 16.30 6.08 -2.81
N GLU A 80 16.83 6.21 -1.59
CA GLU A 80 16.92 5.13 -0.62
C GLU A 80 15.54 4.61 -0.20
N GLN A 81 14.58 5.51 0.04
CA GLN A 81 13.21 5.13 0.40
C GLN A 81 12.50 4.42 -0.76
N ILE A 82 12.69 4.90 -1.99
CA ILE A 82 12.14 4.28 -3.20
C ILE A 82 12.76 2.89 -3.40
N ALA A 83 14.08 2.77 -3.28
CA ALA A 83 14.80 1.50 -3.37
C ALA A 83 14.35 0.51 -2.29
N SER A 84 14.20 0.96 -1.05
CA SER A 84 13.71 0.14 0.07
C SER A 84 12.31 -0.43 -0.19
N ALA A 85 11.39 0.40 -0.71
CA ALA A 85 10.05 -0.05 -1.08
C ALA A 85 10.07 -1.09 -2.21
N ARG A 86 10.94 -0.92 -3.21
CA ARG A 86 11.14 -1.89 -4.31
C ARG A 86 11.69 -3.22 -3.79
N THR A 87 12.71 -3.17 -2.94
CA THR A 87 13.30 -4.37 -2.33
C THR A 87 12.27 -5.12 -1.49
N ALA A 88 11.44 -4.41 -0.73
CA ALA A 88 10.37 -5.04 0.05
C ALA A 88 9.36 -5.82 -0.83
N CYS A 89 9.13 -5.39 -2.07
CA CYS A 89 8.24 -6.09 -3.01
C CYS A 89 8.95 -7.22 -3.78
N ALA A 90 10.27 -7.11 -4.02
CA ALA A 90 11.04 -8.10 -4.77
C ALA A 90 11.43 -9.35 -3.96
N VAL A 91 11.45 -9.25 -2.63
CA VAL A 91 11.83 -10.35 -1.71
C VAL A 91 10.59 -11.08 -1.15
N ALA A 92 9.43 -10.88 -1.76
CA ALA A 92 8.12 -11.34 -1.29
C ALA A 92 7.65 -12.63 -1.96
#